data_AF-A0A1B6EMR2-F1
#
_entry.id   AF-A0A1B6EMR2-F1
#
_cell.length_a   1.000
_cell.length_b   1.000
_cell.length_c   1.000
_cell.angle_alpha   90.00
_cell.angle_beta   90.00
_cell.angle_gamma   90.00
#
_symmetry.space_group_name_H-M   'P 1'
#
loop_
_entity.id
_entity.type
_entity.pdbx_description
1 polymer ?
#
loop_
_entity_poly.entity_id
_entity_poly.type
_entity_poly.pdbx_seq_one_letter_code
_entity_poly.pdbx_strand_id
1 'polypeptide(L)'
;MATYLEDKKEYKEITDFFQDVSEGDTFYNIYQEVEKTKSRLMAVVQGDPWCTNMMFKYNSSRDVLGVKLFDFQNLKFATPLRELVTFVWTSANPEVRENKLHELYQIYCDSLNCTFEELGCSERLSIEELKDEILFLSPLVIVTVCF
;
A
#
# COMPACT_ATOMS: atom_id res chain seq x y z
N MET A 1 -20.09 -9.90 -11.45
CA MET A 1 -18.62 -9.71 -11.55
C MET A 1 -18.02 -10.70 -12.54
N ALA A 2 -18.17 -12.02 -12.32
CA ALA A 2 -17.67 -13.07 -13.23
C ALA A 2 -18.17 -12.92 -14.69
N THR A 3 -19.47 -12.69 -14.88
CA THR A 3 -20.12 -12.54 -16.19
C THR A 3 -19.64 -11.35 -17.03
N TYR A 4 -18.98 -10.36 -16.42
CA TYR A 4 -18.42 -9.20 -17.13
C TYR A 4 -17.00 -9.48 -17.67
N LEU A 5 -16.29 -10.43 -17.06
CA LEU A 5 -14.92 -10.74 -17.39
C LEU A 5 -14.81 -11.92 -18.36
N GLU A 6 -15.83 -12.80 -18.42
CA GLU A 6 -15.87 -14.00 -19.27
C GLU A 6 -15.53 -13.76 -20.76
N ASP A 7 -15.87 -12.59 -21.30
CA ASP A 7 -15.60 -12.22 -22.70
C ASP A 7 -14.19 -11.66 -22.95
N LYS A 8 -13.38 -11.48 -21.89
CA LYS A 8 -12.02 -10.96 -22.01
C LYS A 8 -11.02 -12.07 -22.31
N LYS A 9 -10.08 -11.78 -23.20
CA LYS A 9 -9.09 -12.75 -23.70
C LYS A 9 -8.23 -13.34 -22.58
N GLU A 10 -7.89 -12.56 -21.56
CA GLU A 10 -7.10 -13.02 -20.40
C GLU A 10 -7.96 -13.56 -19.25
N TYR A 11 -9.29 -13.68 -19.37
CA TYR A 11 -10.16 -14.06 -18.25
C TYR A 11 -9.75 -15.37 -17.60
N LYS A 12 -9.53 -16.40 -18.43
CA LYS A 12 -9.15 -17.72 -17.96
C LYS A 12 -7.81 -17.70 -17.23
N GLU A 13 -6.82 -16.98 -17.75
CA GLU A 13 -5.51 -16.85 -17.11
C GLU A 13 -5.62 -16.16 -15.74
N ILE A 14 -6.44 -15.11 -15.65
CA ILE A 14 -6.69 -14.38 -14.41
C ILE A 14 -7.45 -15.26 -13.41
N THR A 15 -8.46 -16.00 -13.83
CA THR A 15 -9.22 -16.89 -12.94
C THR A 15 -8.38 -18.07 -12.46
N ASP A 16 -7.61 -18.68 -13.35
CA ASP A 16 -6.72 -19.79 -13.01
C ASP A 16 -5.64 -19.32 -12.01
N PHE A 17 -5.12 -18.10 -12.19
CA PHE A 17 -4.21 -17.47 -11.22
C PHE A 17 -4.88 -17.26 -9.86
N PHE A 18 -6.07 -16.64 -9.81
CA PHE A 18 -6.74 -16.43 -8.51
C PHE A 18 -7.13 -17.75 -7.84
N GLN A 19 -7.52 -18.77 -8.61
CA GLN A 19 -7.81 -20.09 -8.07
C GLN A 19 -6.57 -20.75 -7.48
N ASP A 20 -5.44 -20.75 -8.20
CA ASP A 20 -4.16 -21.26 -7.71
C ASP A 20 -3.69 -20.53 -6.44
N VAL A 21 -3.79 -19.19 -6.42
CA VAL A 21 -3.38 -18.40 -5.27
C VAL A 21 -4.30 -18.64 -4.06
N SER A 22 -5.60 -18.85 -4.27
CA SER A 22 -6.59 -19.07 -3.20
C SER A 22 -6.65 -20.48 -2.66
N GLU A 23 -6.41 -21.49 -3.49
CA GLU A 23 -6.40 -22.90 -3.07
C GLU A 23 -5.03 -23.37 -2.60
N GLY A 24 -3.96 -22.68 -3.02
CA GLY A 24 -2.58 -22.99 -2.64
C GLY A 24 -2.09 -22.25 -1.39
N ASP A 25 -0.85 -22.55 -1.00
CA ASP A 25 -0.17 -21.88 0.11
C ASP A 25 0.42 -20.51 -0.29
N THR A 26 0.16 -20.03 -1.51
CA THR A 26 0.81 -18.84 -2.08
C THR A 26 0.58 -17.59 -1.21
N PHE A 27 -0.65 -17.34 -0.76
CA PHE A 27 -0.93 -16.22 0.15
C PHE A 27 -0.15 -16.32 1.46
N TYR A 28 -0.16 -17.52 2.06
CA TYR A 28 0.52 -17.76 3.33
C TYR A 28 2.04 -17.58 3.15
N ASN A 29 2.61 -18.08 2.06
CA ASN A 29 4.03 -17.96 1.75
C ASN A 29 4.42 -16.49 1.53
N ILE A 30 3.66 -15.73 0.73
CA ILE A 30 3.89 -14.28 0.54
C ILE A 30 3.87 -13.57 1.89
N TYR A 31 2.85 -13.83 2.70
CA TYR A 31 2.70 -13.21 4.02
C TYR A 31 3.92 -13.53 4.90
N GLN A 32 4.31 -14.80 5.00
CA GLN A 32 5.46 -15.24 5.79
C GLN A 32 6.78 -14.61 5.34
N GLU A 33 7.02 -14.52 4.03
CA GLU A 33 8.25 -13.90 3.50
C GLU A 33 8.30 -12.40 3.81
N VAL A 34 7.17 -11.70 3.69
CA VAL A 34 7.09 -10.29 4.07
C VAL A 34 7.34 -10.10 5.57
N GLU A 35 6.73 -10.91 6.43
CA GLU A 35 6.90 -10.80 7.89
C GLU A 35 8.35 -11.06 8.34
N LYS A 36 9.13 -11.83 7.57
CA LYS A 36 10.57 -12.04 7.83
C LYS A 36 11.42 -10.82 7.49
N THR A 37 10.88 -9.85 6.77
CA THR A 37 11.62 -8.70 6.25
C THR A 37 12.04 -7.79 7.38
N LYS A 38 13.34 -7.52 7.45
CA LYS A 38 13.91 -6.55 8.39
C LYS A 38 14.15 -5.25 7.66
N SER A 39 13.13 -4.41 7.58
CA SER A 39 13.33 -3.04 7.13
C SER A 39 14.15 -2.25 8.15
N ARG A 40 14.94 -1.28 7.67
CA ARG A 40 15.65 -0.33 8.52
C ARG A 40 14.68 0.63 9.23
N LEU A 41 13.53 0.88 8.64
CA LEU A 41 12.52 1.79 9.16
C LEU A 41 11.32 0.98 9.63
N MET A 42 11.04 1.05 10.94
CA MET A 42 9.92 0.35 11.56
C MET A 42 9.07 1.37 12.31
N ALA A 43 7.76 1.28 12.12
CA ALA A 43 6.79 2.18 12.74
C ALA A 43 5.53 1.41 13.15
N VAL A 44 4.73 2.02 14.01
CA VAL A 44 3.36 1.58 14.22
C VAL A 44 2.53 2.07 13.03
N VAL A 45 1.99 1.14 12.26
CA VAL A 45 1.13 1.39 11.11
C VAL A 45 -0.31 1.02 11.45
N GLN A 46 -1.28 1.69 10.83
CA GLN A 46 -2.71 1.44 11.03
C GLN A 46 -3.11 0.04 10.51
N GLY A 47 -2.48 -0.42 9.44
CA GLY A 47 -2.50 -1.83 9.01
C GLY A 47 -3.72 -2.28 8.20
N ASP A 48 -4.69 -1.38 7.99
CA ASP A 48 -5.82 -1.50 7.07
C ASP A 48 -6.11 -0.14 6.39
N PRO A 49 -5.17 0.34 5.55
CA PRO A 49 -5.17 1.71 5.06
C PRO A 49 -6.09 1.87 3.85
N TRP A 50 -7.34 1.45 3.96
CA TRP A 50 -8.36 1.69 2.94
C TRP A 50 -8.95 3.09 3.11
N CYS A 51 -9.25 3.79 2.01
CA CYS A 51 -9.82 5.14 2.03
C CYS A 51 -11.12 5.28 2.83
N THR A 52 -11.86 4.18 3.05
CA THR A 52 -13.04 4.17 3.93
C THR A 52 -12.70 4.38 5.40
N ASN A 53 -11.46 4.11 5.81
CA ASN A 53 -10.93 4.32 7.17
C ASN A 53 -10.29 5.72 7.33
N MET A 54 -10.58 6.64 6.40
CA MET A 54 -10.04 8.01 6.38
C MET A 54 -11.17 9.03 6.25
N MET A 55 -11.21 9.99 7.17
CA MET A 55 -12.09 11.16 7.06
C MET A 55 -11.29 12.38 6.58
N PHE A 56 -11.77 13.01 5.52
CA PHE A 56 -11.18 14.24 5.00
C PHE A 56 -11.97 15.45 5.47
N LYS A 57 -11.27 16.45 5.98
CA LYS A 57 -11.84 17.76 6.31
C LYS A 57 -11.75 18.65 5.08
N TYR A 58 -12.84 19.29 4.70
CA TYR A 58 -12.90 20.16 3.52
C TYR A 58 -13.18 21.62 3.91
N ASN A 59 -12.68 22.55 3.10
CA ASN A 59 -13.09 23.96 3.17
C ASN A 59 -14.40 24.20 2.36
N SER A 60 -14.87 25.45 2.32
CA SER A 60 -16.04 25.85 1.54
C SER A 60 -15.89 25.63 0.03
N SER A 61 -14.65 25.64 -0.48
CA SER A 61 -14.30 25.40 -1.89
C SER A 61 -14.11 23.92 -2.22
N ARG A 62 -14.28 23.01 -1.25
CA ARG A 62 -14.03 21.56 -1.33
C ARG A 62 -12.55 21.16 -1.45
N ASP A 63 -11.61 22.03 -1.08
CA ASP A 63 -10.21 21.64 -0.92
C ASP A 63 -10.02 20.87 0.38
N VAL A 64 -9.12 19.88 0.36
CA VAL A 64 -8.77 19.07 1.54
C VAL A 64 -7.89 19.91 2.48
N LEU A 65 -8.36 20.12 3.70
CA LEU A 65 -7.64 20.81 4.78
C LEU A 65 -6.90 19.87 5.73
N GLY A 66 -7.24 18.59 5.71
CA GLY A 66 -6.64 17.60 6.59
C GLY A 66 -7.32 16.25 6.49
N VAL A 67 -6.65 15.26 7.07
CA VAL A 67 -7.12 13.87 7.13
C VAL A 67 -7.11 13.41 8.57
N LYS A 68 -8.08 12.58 8.93
CA LYS A 68 -8.12 11.85 10.20
C LYS A 68 -8.33 10.38 9.91
N LEU A 69 -7.37 9.55 10.33
CA LEU A 69 -7.46 8.10 10.26
C LEU A 69 -8.33 7.58 11.42
N PHE A 70 -9.06 6.50 11.17
CA PHE A 70 -9.78 5.76 12.18
C PHE A 70 -9.71 4.26 11.89
N ASP A 71 -10.39 3.46 12.73
CA ASP A 71 -10.35 1.99 12.69
C ASP A 71 -8.93 1.42 12.85
N PHE A 72 -8.44 1.43 14.08
CA PHE A 72 -7.11 0.94 14.44
C PHE A 72 -7.12 -0.54 14.90
N GLN A 73 -8.10 -1.33 14.48
CA GLN A 73 -8.20 -2.73 14.91
C GLN A 73 -7.06 -3.62 14.38
N ASN A 74 -6.40 -3.18 13.31
CA ASN A 74 -5.34 -3.92 12.60
C ASN A 74 -3.94 -3.33 12.81
N LEU A 75 -3.70 -2.59 13.91
CA LEU A 75 -2.38 -2.01 14.21
C LEU A 75 -1.25 -3.04 14.12
N LYS A 76 -0.17 -2.66 13.43
CA LYS A 76 1.03 -3.50 13.27
C LYS A 76 2.28 -2.70 13.52
N PHE A 77 3.33 -3.37 14.00
CA PHE A 77 4.68 -2.81 14.01
C PHE A 77 5.43 -3.34 12.80
N ALA A 78 5.54 -2.52 11.76
CA ALA A 78 6.05 -2.91 10.45
C ALA A 78 6.72 -1.72 9.76
N THR A 79 7.33 -1.96 8.59
CA THR A 79 7.78 -0.87 7.74
C THR A 79 6.60 0.01 7.29
N PRO A 80 6.73 1.35 7.35
CA PRO A 80 5.66 2.24 6.91
C PRO A 80 5.46 2.17 5.38
N LEU A 81 6.42 1.63 4.62
CA LEU A 81 6.28 1.39 3.18
C LEU A 81 5.28 0.26 2.85
N ARG A 82 5.05 -0.65 3.80
CA ARG A 82 3.97 -1.65 3.71
C ARG A 82 2.61 -0.97 3.65
N GLU A 83 2.39 0.01 4.51
CA GLU A 83 1.13 0.76 4.52
C GLU A 83 0.96 1.59 3.24
N LEU A 84 2.05 2.21 2.75
CA LEU A 84 2.06 2.95 1.50
C LEU A 84 1.68 2.09 0.30
N VAL A 85 2.31 0.92 0.12
CA VAL A 85 2.00 0.04 -1.02
C VAL A 85 0.56 -0.45 -0.95
N THR A 86 0.08 -0.88 0.23
CA THR A 86 -1.30 -1.30 0.41
C THR A 86 -2.29 -0.17 0.13
N PHE A 87 -2.06 1.04 0.64
CA PHE A 87 -2.91 2.21 0.40
C PHE A 87 -3.02 2.53 -1.10
N VAL A 88 -1.88 2.62 -1.80
CA VAL A 88 -1.85 2.97 -3.22
C VAL A 88 -2.66 1.97 -4.06
N TRP A 89 -2.52 0.68 -3.79
CA TRP A 89 -3.21 -0.35 -4.58
C TRP A 89 -4.69 -0.50 -4.23
N THR A 90 -5.08 -0.31 -2.98
CA THR A 90 -6.48 -0.45 -2.54
C THR A 90 -7.31 0.82 -2.76
N SER A 91 -6.69 2.00 -2.69
CA SER A 91 -7.40 3.27 -2.53
C SER A 91 -7.13 4.30 -3.62
N ALA A 92 -6.00 4.24 -4.32
CA ALA A 92 -5.73 5.17 -5.41
C ALA A 92 -6.59 4.84 -6.64
N ASN A 93 -6.94 5.86 -7.42
CA ASN A 93 -7.59 5.64 -8.72
C ASN A 93 -6.60 4.96 -9.70
N PRO A 94 -7.09 4.15 -10.66
CA PRO A 94 -6.24 3.53 -11.68
C PRO A 94 -5.34 4.53 -12.42
N GLU A 95 -5.88 5.68 -12.82
CA GLU A 95 -5.13 6.75 -13.50
C GLU A 95 -3.96 7.28 -12.65
N VAL A 96 -4.14 7.34 -11.33
CA VAL A 96 -3.09 7.76 -10.40
C VAL A 96 -1.99 6.71 -10.31
N ARG A 97 -2.34 5.41 -10.27
CA ARG A 97 -1.35 4.33 -10.29
C ARG A 97 -0.56 4.27 -11.59
N GLU A 98 -1.20 4.58 -12.72
CA GLU A 98 -0.56 4.53 -14.04
C GLU A 98 0.34 5.75 -14.28
N ASN A 99 -0.11 6.95 -13.91
CA ASN A 99 0.53 8.19 -14.37
C ASN A 99 1.20 9.01 -13.25
N LYS A 100 0.90 8.71 -11.98
CA LYS A 100 1.29 9.55 -10.83
C LYS A 100 2.02 8.82 -9.72
N LEU A 101 2.32 7.53 -9.91
CA LEU A 101 2.94 6.69 -8.90
C LEU A 101 4.32 7.21 -8.45
N HIS A 102 5.15 7.65 -9.41
CA HIS A 102 6.47 8.19 -9.07
C HIS A 102 6.37 9.49 -8.28
N GLU A 103 5.42 10.36 -8.62
CA GLU A 103 5.15 11.62 -7.91
C GLU A 103 4.70 11.33 -6.46
N LEU A 104 3.80 10.36 -6.26
CA LEU A 104 3.37 9.93 -4.93
C LEU A 104 4.52 9.39 -4.07
N TYR A 105 5.40 8.57 -4.66
CA TYR A 105 6.56 8.03 -3.95
C TYR A 105 7.54 9.13 -3.56
N GLN A 106 7.75 10.13 -4.43
CA GLN A 106 8.58 11.27 -4.11
C GLN A 106 7.99 12.10 -2.96
N ILE A 107 6.70 12.42 -3.03
CA ILE A 107 5.98 13.15 -1.97
C ILE A 107 6.10 12.43 -0.63
N TYR A 108 5.92 11.11 -0.63
CA TYR A 108 6.04 10.32 0.59
C TYR A 108 7.47 10.32 1.14
N CYS A 109 8.46 10.08 0.28
CA CYS A 109 9.87 10.08 0.65
C CYS A 109 10.30 11.42 1.27
N ASP A 110 9.93 12.52 0.62
CA ASP A 110 10.24 13.87 1.06
C ASP A 110 9.55 14.18 2.39
N SER A 111 8.26 13.85 2.51
CA SER A 111 7.49 14.08 3.75
C SER A 111 8.04 13.29 4.93
N LEU A 112 8.45 12.03 4.71
CA LEU A 112 9.05 11.19 5.75
C LEU A 112 10.41 11.73 6.20
N ASN A 113 11.26 12.13 5.24
CA ASN A 113 12.57 12.71 5.55
C ASN A 113 12.46 14.07 6.25
N CYS A 114 11.51 14.91 5.86
CA CYS A 114 11.19 16.16 6.58
C CYS A 114 10.77 15.87 8.02
N THR A 115 9.92 14.86 8.23
CA THR A 115 9.49 14.44 9.58
C THR A 115 10.69 13.99 10.42
N PHE A 116 11.62 13.22 9.85
CA PHE A 116 12.85 12.85 10.55
C PHE A 116 13.70 14.07 10.93
N GLU A 117 13.80 15.06 10.06
CA GLU A 117 14.53 16.30 10.35
C GLU A 117 13.88 17.10 11.48
N GLU A 118 12.56 17.28 11.45
CA GLU A 118 11.80 17.98 12.49
C GLU A 118 11.93 17.31 13.87
N LEU A 119 12.08 15.98 13.90
CA LEU A 119 12.29 15.20 15.11
C LEU A 119 13.77 15.12 15.54
N GLY A 120 14.71 15.68 14.77
CA GLY A 120 16.15 15.61 15.05
C GLY A 120 16.78 14.23 14.80
N CYS A 121 16.11 13.39 14.01
CA CYS A 121 16.59 12.07 13.60
C CYS A 121 17.65 12.19 12.48
N SER A 122 18.63 11.29 12.50
CA SER A 122 19.70 11.22 11.48
C SER A 122 19.35 10.31 10.30
N GLU A 123 18.32 9.49 10.48
CA GLU A 123 17.80 8.53 9.55
C GLU A 123 17.24 9.21 8.31
N ARG A 124 17.51 8.66 7.14
CA ARG A 124 16.94 9.10 5.87
C ARG A 124 16.61 7.88 5.02
N LEU A 125 15.64 8.07 4.13
CA LEU A 125 15.24 7.10 3.12
C LEU A 125 15.54 7.72 1.75
N SER A 126 16.30 7.03 0.90
CA SER A 126 16.43 7.46 -0.50
C SER A 126 15.23 7.01 -1.33
N ILE A 127 15.00 7.67 -2.47
CA ILE A 127 13.92 7.27 -3.38
C ILE A 127 14.19 5.90 -4.00
N GLU A 128 15.46 5.53 -4.18
CA GLU A 128 15.88 4.21 -4.64
C GLU A 128 15.57 3.13 -3.60
N GLU A 129 15.95 3.34 -2.34
CA GLU A 129 15.64 2.42 -1.23
C GLU A 129 14.13 2.23 -1.08
N LEU A 130 13.36 3.31 -1.16
CA LEU A 130 11.90 3.25 -1.13
C LEU A 130 11.35 2.39 -2.26
N LYS A 131 11.81 2.58 -3.50
CA LYS A 131 11.32 1.84 -4.68
C LYS A 131 11.69 0.36 -4.60
N ASP A 132 12.90 0.03 -4.16
CA ASP A 132 13.34 -1.35 -4.00
C ASP A 132 12.53 -2.08 -2.94
N GLU A 133 12.26 -1.43 -1.80
CA GLU A 133 11.44 -2.00 -0.73
C GLU A 133 9.96 -2.13 -1.16
N ILE A 134 9.39 -1.14 -1.86
CA ILE A 134 8.04 -1.26 -2.42
C ILE A 134 7.94 -2.39 -3.43
N LEU A 135 8.94 -2.55 -4.31
CA LEU A 135 8.96 -3.63 -5.29
C LEU A 135 8.94 -4.99 -4.58
N PHE A 136 9.77 -5.14 -3.54
CA PHE A 136 9.77 -6.33 -2.71
C PHE A 136 8.42 -6.57 -2.01
N LEU A 137 7.76 -5.52 -1.51
CA LEU A 137 6.47 -5.61 -0.82
C LEU A 137 5.27 -5.77 -1.76
N SER A 138 5.42 -5.52 -3.06
CA SER A 138 4.32 -5.53 -4.03
C SER A 138 3.47 -6.81 -4.06
N PRO A 139 3.98 -8.03 -3.79
CA PRO A 139 3.14 -9.23 -3.71
C PRO A 139 2.09 -9.18 -2.57
N LEU A 140 2.27 -8.35 -1.54
CA LEU A 140 1.26 -8.16 -0.48
C LEU A 140 -0.07 -7.62 -0.99
N VAL A 141 -0.04 -6.94 -2.13
CA VAL A 141 -1.25 -6.42 -2.76
C VAL A 141 -2.18 -7.57 -3.10
N ILE A 142 -1.64 -8.71 -3.54
CA ILE A 142 -2.43 -9.90 -3.84
C ILE A 142 -3.14 -10.38 -2.57
N VAL A 143 -2.43 -10.48 -1.45
CA VAL A 143 -3.01 -10.85 -0.14
C VAL A 143 -4.12 -9.88 0.29
N THR A 144 -3.95 -8.59 0.03
CA THR A 144 -4.87 -7.55 0.53
C THR A 144 -6.08 -7.31 -0.37
N VAL A 145 -5.97 -7.58 -1.67
CA VAL A 145 -7.07 -7.34 -2.64
C VAL A 145 -7.93 -8.59 -2.83
N CYS A 146 -7.38 -9.78 -2.55
CA CYS A 146 -8.08 -11.05 -2.74
C CYS A 146 -8.79 -11.60 -1.50
N PHE A 147 -8.52 -11.05 -0.32
CA PHE A 147 -9.23 -11.34 0.93
C PHE A 147 -10.14 -10.18 1.30
#